data_AF-A0A834Y3G9-F1
#
_entry.id   AF-A0A834Y3G9-F1
#
_cell.length_a   1.000
_cell.length_b   1.000
_cell.length_c   1.000
_cell.angle_alpha   90.00
_cell.angle_beta   90.00
_cell.angle_gamma   90.00
#
_symmetry.space_group_name_H-M   'P 1'
#
loop_
_entity.id
_entity.type
_entity.pdbx_description
1 polymer ?
#
loop_
_entity_poly.entity_id
_entity_poly.type
_entity_poly.pdbx_seq_one_letter_code
_entity_poly.pdbx_strand_id
1 'polypeptide(L)' 'MTIDPNSSNGGTPEEASLKVPSKDPKKKKDDKKEEDLSDEDLALKQQLELYVERVQDSDPGVQKFALESMR' A
#
# COMPACT_ATOMS: atom_id res chain seq x y z
N MET A 1 17.41 -48.01 -21.50
CA MET A 1 18.39 -48.34 -20.46
C MET A 1 18.32 -47.23 -19.43
N THR A 2 17.90 -47.58 -18.22
CA THR A 2 17.56 -46.72 -17.08
C THR A 2 18.81 -46.36 -16.27
N ILE A 3 18.96 -45.10 -15.84
CA ILE A 3 19.84 -44.73 -14.72
C ILE A 3 19.11 -43.68 -13.86
N ASP A 4 18.62 -44.16 -12.72
CA ASP A 4 18.55 -43.52 -11.40
C ASP A 4 18.76 -44.70 -10.42
N PRO A 5 19.26 -44.58 -9.18
CA PRO A 5 19.52 -43.38 -8.38
C PRO A 5 20.84 -43.41 -7.56
N ASN A 6 21.07 -42.32 -6.80
CA ASN A 6 21.48 -42.36 -5.38
C ASN A 6 22.93 -41.99 -4.96
N SER A 7 22.96 -41.24 -3.85
CA SER A 7 23.94 -41.19 -2.74
C SER A 7 25.25 -40.40 -2.86
N SER A 8 25.28 -39.25 -2.20
CA SER A 8 25.99 -39.00 -0.92
C SER A 8 26.42 -37.53 -0.85
N ASN A 9 25.75 -36.70 -0.06
CA ASN A 9 25.99 -36.48 1.38
C ASN A 9 27.30 -35.74 1.67
N GLY A 10 27.20 -34.50 2.15
CA GLY A 10 28.19 -33.92 3.05
C GLY A 10 28.58 -32.45 2.84
N GLY A 11 28.07 -31.58 3.71
CA GLY A 11 28.91 -30.60 4.41
C GLY A 11 29.29 -29.29 3.70
N THR A 12 28.45 -28.27 3.94
CA THR A 12 28.75 -26.84 4.26
C THR A 12 30.18 -26.47 4.73
N PRO A 13 30.53 -25.18 4.92
CA PRO A 13 30.29 -23.94 4.14
C PRO A 13 31.54 -23.00 4.10
N GLU A 14 31.87 -22.32 3.00
CA GLU A 14 32.74 -21.12 3.04
C GLU A 14 32.20 -20.11 2.01
N GLU A 15 31.47 -19.10 2.46
CA GLU A 15 31.95 -17.80 2.94
C GLU A 15 32.12 -16.78 1.79
N ALA A 16 31.51 -15.62 2.00
CA ALA A 16 31.82 -14.35 1.36
C ALA A 16 31.43 -14.16 -0.11
N SER A 17 30.12 -14.25 -0.38
CA SER A 17 29.47 -13.17 -1.15
C SER A 17 28.03 -13.00 -0.70
N LEU A 18 27.89 -12.66 0.58
CA LEU A 18 26.79 -11.84 1.06
C LEU A 18 26.85 -10.52 0.30
N LYS A 19 26.33 -10.49 -0.92
CA LYS A 19 25.93 -9.23 -1.56
C LYS A 19 24.60 -8.85 -0.93
N VAL A 20 24.72 -8.35 0.29
CA VAL A 20 23.70 -7.62 1.02
C VAL A 20 23.08 -6.64 0.02
N PRO A 21 21.76 -6.68 -0.26
CA PRO A 21 21.13 -5.53 -0.90
C PRO A 21 21.38 -4.36 0.05
N SER A 22 22.30 -3.49 -0.36
CA SER A 22 22.67 -2.29 0.37
C SER A 22 21.41 -1.61 0.87
N LYS A 23 21.34 -1.44 2.19
CA LYS A 23 20.42 -0.50 2.82
C LYS A 23 20.77 0.88 2.28
N ASP A 24 20.09 1.31 1.22
CA ASP A 24 20.05 2.72 0.81
C ASP A 24 19.02 3.46 1.68
N PRO A 25 19.45 4.39 2.54
CA PRO A 25 18.55 5.24 3.32
C PRO A 25 18.06 6.38 2.43
N LYS A 26 17.04 6.13 1.62
CA LYS A 26 16.21 7.19 1.02
C LYS A 26 14.74 6.99 1.35
N LYS A 27 14.45 6.84 2.65
CA LYS A 27 13.24 7.41 3.25
C LYS A 27 13.32 8.93 3.10
N LYS A 28 12.83 9.51 2.00
CA LYS A 28 12.42 10.94 1.86
C LYS A 28 11.61 11.16 0.58
N LYS A 29 10.61 10.32 0.31
CA LYS A 29 9.62 10.62 -0.74
C LYS A 29 8.21 10.18 -0.34
N ASP A 30 7.92 10.28 0.95
CA ASP A 30 6.57 10.07 1.48
C ASP A 30 6.10 11.33 2.22
N ASP A 31 6.99 12.00 2.96
CA ASP A 31 6.72 13.24 3.72
C ASP A 31 6.39 14.53 2.93
N LYS A 32 6.27 14.50 1.60
CA LYS A 32 5.96 15.72 0.82
C LYS A 32 4.66 15.65 0.02
N LYS A 33 3.83 14.64 0.25
CA LYS A 33 2.50 14.55 -0.38
C LYS A 33 1.37 15.14 0.46
N GLU A 34 1.62 15.46 1.74
CA GLU A 34 0.61 16.11 2.59
C GLU A 34 0.69 17.64 2.55
N GLU A 35 1.76 18.23 2.02
CA GLU A 35 2.08 19.65 2.26
C GLU A 35 1.41 20.65 1.29
N ASP A 36 0.78 20.21 0.21
CA ASP A 36 -0.07 21.07 -0.64
C ASP A 36 -0.97 20.17 -1.51
N LEU A 37 -2.10 19.72 -0.95
CA LEU A 37 -3.21 19.33 -1.83
C LEU A 37 -3.60 20.60 -2.61
N SER A 38 -3.79 20.51 -3.93
CA SER A 38 -4.34 21.64 -4.68
C SER A 38 -5.69 22.04 -4.09
N ASP A 39 -6.11 23.29 -4.20
CA ASP A 39 -7.40 23.75 -3.65
C ASP A 39 -8.58 22.84 -4.05
N GLU A 40 -8.52 22.28 -5.25
CA GLU A 40 -9.45 21.28 -5.75
C GLU A 40 -9.42 19.96 -4.96
N ASP A 41 -8.23 19.39 -4.72
CA ASP A 41 -8.10 18.13 -3.97
C ASP A 41 -8.39 18.33 -2.47
N LEU A 42 -8.07 19.50 -1.93
CA LEU A 42 -8.45 19.89 -0.56
C LEU A 42 -9.97 20.02 -0.41
N ALA A 43 -10.64 20.65 -1.38
CA ALA A 43 -12.10 20.73 -1.41
C ALA A 43 -12.74 19.34 -1.56
N LEU A 44 -12.16 18.50 -2.42
CA LEU A 44 -12.61 17.12 -2.61
C LEU A 44 -12.47 16.31 -1.31
N LYS A 45 -11.35 16.43 -0.60
CA LYS A 45 -11.13 15.77 0.70
C LYS A 45 -12.18 16.17 1.73
N GLN A 46 -12.44 17.47 1.90
CA GLN A 46 -13.46 17.96 2.82
C GLN A 46 -14.85 17.45 2.45
N GLN A 47 -15.18 17.42 1.15
CA GLN A 47 -16.46 16.89 0.69
C GLN A 47 -16.60 15.39 0.98
N LEU A 48 -15.55 14.60 0.74
CA LEU A 48 -15.54 13.17 1.05
C LEU A 48 -15.71 12.89 2.54
N GLU A 49 -15.05 13.69 3.39
CA GLU A 49 -15.18 13.59 4.84
C GLU A 49 -16.63 13.83 5.28
N LEU A 50 -17.30 14.83 4.70
CA LEU A 50 -18.74 15.06 4.92
C LEU A 50 -19.61 13.93 4.38
N TYR A 51 -19.29 13.33 3.23
CA TYR A 51 -20.05 12.19 2.72
C TYR A 51 -19.91 10.95 3.59
N VAL A 52 -18.74 10.70 4.20
CA VAL A 52 -18.55 9.60 5.16
C VAL A 52 -19.44 9.77 6.39
N GLU A 53 -19.61 11.00 6.88
CA GLU A 53 -20.55 11.30 7.97
C GLU A 53 -22.01 11.08 7.52
N ARG A 54 -22.40 11.58 6.34
CA ARG A 54 -23.77 11.43 5.81
C ARG A 54 -24.16 9.99 5.48
N VAL A 55 -23.22 9.15 5.05
CA VAL A 55 -23.47 7.72 4.82
C VAL A 55 -23.77 6.98 6.14
N GLN A 56 -23.30 7.50 7.27
CA GLN A 56 -23.58 6.97 8.60
C GLN A 56 -24.84 7.59 9.24
N ASP A 57 -25.48 8.55 8.58
CA ASP A 57 -26.71 9.19 9.07
C ASP A 57 -27.84 8.15 9.23
N SER A 58 -28.79 8.39 10.13
CA SER A 58 -29.93 7.48 10.35
C SER A 58 -31.00 7.59 9.27
N ASP A 59 -31.06 8.70 8.53
CA ASP A 59 -32.00 8.90 7.43
C ASP A 59 -31.51 8.21 6.14
N PRO A 60 -32.24 7.19 5.61
CA PRO A 60 -31.89 6.52 4.37
C PRO A 60 -31.84 7.46 3.16
N GLY A 61 -32.59 8.57 3.16
CA GLY A 61 -32.57 9.56 2.08
C GLY A 61 -31.22 10.28 2.00
N VAL A 62 -30.67 10.65 3.16
CA VAL A 62 -29.36 11.31 3.28
C VAL A 62 -28.24 10.35 2.88
N GLN A 63 -28.31 9.08 3.30
CA GLN A 63 -27.33 8.06 2.93
C GLN A 63 -27.27 7.85 1.40
N LYS A 64 -28.44 7.72 0.76
CA LYS A 64 -28.52 7.52 -0.70
C LYS A 64 -27.95 8.70 -1.47
N PHE A 65 -28.32 9.91 -1.09
CA PHE A 65 -27.82 11.13 -1.73
C PHE A 65 -26.28 11.23 -1.64
N ALA A 66 -25.71 10.88 -0.48
CA ALA A 66 -24.27 10.85 -0.29
C ALA A 66 -23.58 9.83 -1.21
N LEU A 67 -24.10 8.60 -1.32
CA LEU A 67 -23.54 7.57 -2.19
C LEU A 67 -23.69 7.88 -3.68
N GLU A 68 -24.82 8.46 -4.09
CA GLU A 68 -25.06 8.85 -5.47
C GLU A 68 -24.14 9.99 -5.92
N SER A 69 -23.77 10.90 -5.01
CA SER A 69 -22.85 12.01 -5.29
C SER A 69 -21.40 11.55 -5.54
N MET A 70 -21.06 10.29 -5.22
CA MET A 70 -19.72 9.71 -5.41
C MET A 70 -19.59 8.89 -6.70
N ARG A 71 -20.68 8.71 -7.44
CA ARG A 71 -20.78 7.79 -8.59
C ARG A 71 -20.46 8.47 -9.91
#